data_AF-A0A496V7A9-F1
#
_entry.id   AF-A0A496V7A9-F1
#
_cell.length_a   1.000
_cell.length_b   1.000
_cell.length_c   1.000
_cell.angle_alpha   90.00
_cell.angle_beta   90.00
_cell.angle_gamma   90.00
#
_symmetry.space_group_name_H-M   'P 1'
#
loop_
_entity.id
_entity.type
_entity.pdbx_description
1 polymer ?
#
loop_
_entity_poly.entity_id
_entity_poly.type
_entity_poly.pdbx_seq_one_letter_code
_entity_poly.pdbx_strand_id
1 'polypeptide(L)'
;MLAKGKKQIARTRLTSPEGDNAYETYQALLKMAPLKAQQVLDGIVDWYFKQGSKYIRKGRLAQAGRGNAYKMYQQLTKIAPEHQSTQTLLSEITDALNQRGERQLRRNRLTSSKGKNAYATYQEMLTVGADSQSTQRFLETLVKRLLAQAEQQMEKRKYTTPKNDNAAETYQKILKISEDNAEAQNGINKIANRYRKLALDNKKLGRYATSLRMIERGLQVAPDDPRLNQLKQEVIE
;
A
#
# COMPACT_ATOMS: atom_id res chain seq x y z
N MET A 1 44.37 -0.83 4.14
CA MET A 1 42.98 -0.80 3.65
C MET A 1 41.93 -1.09 4.73
N LEU A 2 42.10 -2.07 5.63
CA LEU A 2 41.12 -2.33 6.71
C LEU A 2 40.76 -1.09 7.55
N ALA A 3 41.75 -0.32 8.01
CA ALA A 3 41.51 0.92 8.75
C ALA A 3 40.77 1.99 7.92
N LYS A 4 41.01 2.05 6.60
CA LYS A 4 40.27 2.92 5.67
C LYS A 4 38.79 2.53 5.64
N GLY A 5 38.49 1.24 5.47
CA GLY A 5 37.13 0.71 5.51
C GLY A 5 36.40 1.04 6.81
N LYS A 6 37.03 0.78 7.97
CA LYS A 6 36.46 1.13 9.29
C LYS A 6 36.16 2.63 9.42
N LYS A 7 37.06 3.50 8.93
CA LYS A 7 36.88 4.97 8.93
C LYS A 7 35.74 5.42 8.00
N GLN A 8 35.58 4.79 6.83
CA GLN A 8 34.48 5.07 5.90
C GLN A 8 33.13 4.68 6.53
N ILE A 9 33.04 3.52 7.19
CA ILE A 9 31.85 3.09 7.94
C ILE A 9 31.49 4.10 9.04
N ALA A 10 32.46 4.52 9.85
CA ALA A 10 32.24 5.51 10.91
C ALA A 10 31.72 6.86 10.38
N ARG A 11 32.04 7.20 9.12
CA ARG A 11 31.55 8.39 8.41
C ARG A 11 30.28 8.12 7.59
N THR A 12 29.67 6.96 7.73
CA THR A 12 28.48 6.50 6.97
C THR A 12 28.67 6.49 5.45
N ARG A 13 29.93 6.41 4.98
CA ARG A 13 30.28 6.24 3.57
C ARG A 13 30.29 4.76 3.20
N LEU A 14 29.10 4.15 3.15
CA LEU A 14 28.97 2.70 3.04
C LEU A 14 29.05 2.22 1.59
N THR A 15 28.13 2.69 0.75
CA THR A 15 28.07 2.44 -0.70
C THR A 15 28.12 3.72 -1.53
N SER A 16 28.39 4.86 -0.88
CA SER A 16 28.54 6.17 -1.51
C SER A 16 29.46 7.07 -0.67
N PRO A 17 30.08 8.11 -1.26
CA PRO A 17 30.17 8.36 -2.70
C PRO A 17 30.99 7.28 -3.44
N GLU A 18 30.85 7.23 -4.76
CA GLU A 18 31.69 6.38 -5.61
C GLU A 18 33.17 6.76 -5.46
N GLY A 19 34.06 5.77 -5.46
CA GLY A 19 35.51 5.95 -5.29
C GLY A 19 35.97 6.14 -3.84
N ASP A 20 35.06 6.43 -2.90
CA ASP A 20 35.39 6.59 -1.48
C ASP A 20 34.30 6.08 -0.55
N ASN A 21 33.96 4.80 -0.70
CA ASN A 21 33.07 4.09 0.21
C ASN A 21 33.65 2.76 0.73
N ALA A 22 33.05 2.28 1.82
CA ALA A 22 33.49 1.09 2.53
C ALA A 22 33.29 -0.19 1.71
N TYR A 23 32.25 -0.25 0.88
CA TYR A 23 31.95 -1.42 0.05
C TYR A 23 32.99 -1.64 -1.05
N GLU A 24 33.44 -0.57 -1.72
CA GLU A 24 34.56 -0.64 -2.65
C GLU A 24 35.87 -1.05 -1.95
N THR A 25 36.12 -0.53 -0.74
CA THR A 25 37.27 -0.97 0.07
C THR A 25 37.17 -2.47 0.42
N TYR A 26 35.96 -2.98 0.70
CA TYR A 26 35.71 -4.41 0.87
C TYR A 26 36.04 -5.20 -0.40
N GLN A 27 35.53 -4.79 -1.57
CA GLN A 27 35.76 -5.47 -2.85
C GLN A 27 37.25 -5.51 -3.21
N ALA A 28 37.99 -4.42 -2.96
CA ALA A 28 39.43 -4.38 -3.16
C ALA A 28 40.17 -5.34 -2.19
N LEU A 29 39.78 -5.33 -0.90
CA LEU A 29 40.36 -6.22 0.11
C LEU A 29 40.08 -7.70 -0.17
N LEU A 30 38.91 -8.03 -0.74
CA LEU A 30 38.49 -9.40 -0.97
C LEU A 30 39.49 -10.19 -1.82
N LYS A 31 40.17 -9.53 -2.76
CA LYS A 31 41.16 -10.13 -3.67
C LYS A 31 42.50 -10.45 -3.01
N MET A 32 42.82 -9.79 -1.88
CA MET A 32 44.18 -9.82 -1.29
C MET A 32 44.21 -10.25 0.18
N ALA A 33 43.14 -10.01 0.93
CA ALA A 33 43.05 -10.33 2.34
C ALA A 33 41.58 -10.61 2.73
N PRO A 34 41.03 -11.79 2.34
CA PRO A 34 39.62 -12.13 2.51
C PRO A 34 39.10 -11.97 3.95
N LEU A 35 39.89 -12.39 4.95
CA LEU A 35 39.52 -12.23 6.36
C LEU A 35 39.36 -10.76 6.79
N LYS A 36 40.22 -9.88 6.27
CA LYS A 36 40.11 -8.43 6.54
C LYS A 36 38.96 -7.81 5.74
N ALA A 37 38.70 -8.30 4.53
CA ALA A 37 37.53 -7.90 3.75
C ALA A 37 36.25 -8.21 4.51
N GLN A 38 36.13 -9.43 5.06
CA GLN A 38 34.97 -9.85 5.83
C GLN A 38 34.68 -8.91 7.01
N GLN A 39 35.70 -8.49 7.77
CA GLN A 39 35.50 -7.51 8.85
C GLN A 39 34.93 -6.17 8.38
N VAL A 40 35.25 -5.73 7.16
CA VAL A 40 34.66 -4.50 6.58
C VAL A 40 33.22 -4.76 6.18
N LEU A 41 32.94 -5.91 5.54
CA LEU A 41 31.59 -6.32 5.16
C LEU A 41 30.67 -6.41 6.39
N ASP A 42 31.11 -7.09 7.44
CA ASP A 42 30.37 -7.25 8.69
C ASP A 42 30.00 -5.88 9.27
N GLY A 43 30.93 -4.91 9.27
CA GLY A 43 30.65 -3.55 9.74
C GLY A 43 29.65 -2.77 8.88
N ILE A 44 29.64 -2.98 7.56
CA ILE A 44 28.63 -2.40 6.65
C ILE A 44 27.25 -3.01 6.93
N VAL A 45 27.20 -4.35 7.02
CA VAL A 45 25.97 -5.10 7.29
C VAL A 45 25.37 -4.70 8.64
N ASP A 46 26.20 -4.65 9.69
CA ASP A 46 25.82 -4.22 11.03
C ASP A 46 25.15 -2.85 11.03
N TRP A 47 25.70 -1.90 10.27
CA TRP A 47 25.14 -0.56 10.20
C TRP A 47 23.75 -0.58 9.56
N TYR A 48 23.60 -1.21 8.39
CA TYR A 48 22.31 -1.24 7.69
C TYR A 48 21.26 -2.01 8.50
N PHE A 49 21.64 -3.12 9.12
CA PHE A 49 20.77 -3.89 10.01
C PHE A 49 20.29 -3.02 11.19
N LYS A 50 21.21 -2.38 11.92
CA LYS A 50 20.87 -1.49 13.05
C LYS A 50 19.98 -0.32 12.63
N GLN A 51 20.22 0.28 11.46
CA GLN A 51 19.33 1.32 10.94
C GLN A 51 17.96 0.78 10.53
N GLY A 52 17.90 -0.40 9.92
CA GLY A 52 16.66 -1.11 9.59
C GLY A 52 15.80 -1.35 10.82
N SER A 53 16.35 -2.00 11.86
CA SER A 53 15.65 -2.25 13.12
C SER A 53 15.29 -0.96 13.87
N LYS A 54 16.06 0.13 13.71
CA LYS A 54 15.67 1.47 14.20
C LYS A 54 14.43 2.00 13.47
N TYR A 55 14.35 1.83 12.16
CA TYR A 55 13.16 2.21 11.39
C TYR A 55 11.94 1.35 11.76
N ILE A 56 12.11 0.05 12.01
CA ILE A 56 11.04 -0.83 12.50
C ILE A 56 10.47 -0.32 13.82
N ARG A 57 11.33 -0.01 14.80
CA ARG A 57 10.90 0.57 16.10
C ARG A 57 10.13 1.88 15.95
N LYS A 58 10.48 2.70 14.96
CA LYS A 58 9.77 3.95 14.62
C LYS A 58 8.50 3.74 13.80
N GLY A 59 8.17 2.50 13.45
CA GLY A 59 7.05 2.17 12.57
C GLY A 59 7.25 2.63 11.12
N ARG A 60 8.48 2.82 10.67
CA ARG A 60 8.80 3.16 9.26
C ARG A 60 9.22 1.90 8.52
N LEU A 61 8.25 1.13 8.03
CA LEU A 61 8.48 -0.22 7.50
C LEU A 61 8.78 -0.18 6.01
N ALA A 62 7.77 0.06 5.18
CA ALA A 62 7.92 0.06 3.72
C ALA A 62 7.24 1.26 3.03
N GLN A 63 6.66 2.20 3.80
CA GLN A 63 6.02 3.38 3.21
C GLN A 63 6.94 4.21 2.30
N ALA A 64 6.37 4.85 1.28
CA ALA A 64 7.09 5.79 0.42
C ALA A 64 7.70 6.96 1.21
N GLY A 65 8.86 7.47 0.78
CA GLY A 65 9.54 8.63 1.38
C GLY A 65 11.01 8.42 1.73
N ARG A 66 11.60 9.32 2.53
CA ARG A 66 13.07 9.48 2.67
C ARG A 66 13.81 8.32 3.35
N GLY A 67 13.14 7.49 4.16
CA GLY A 67 13.81 6.38 4.86
C GLY A 67 12.85 5.43 5.55
N ASN A 68 13.07 4.13 5.41
CA ASN A 68 12.27 3.08 6.02
C ASN A 68 13.14 1.82 6.14
N ALA A 69 12.65 0.83 6.86
CA ALA A 69 13.36 -0.42 7.10
C ALA A 69 13.59 -1.21 5.81
N TYR A 70 12.60 -1.24 4.92
CA TYR A 70 12.69 -1.96 3.65
C TYR A 70 13.78 -1.41 2.73
N LYS A 71 14.03 -0.10 2.72
CA LYS A 71 15.16 0.51 2.01
C LYS A 71 16.51 0.06 2.57
N MET A 72 16.62 -0.18 3.87
CA MET A 72 17.85 -0.72 4.46
C MET A 72 18.03 -2.18 4.05
N TYR A 73 16.94 -2.97 4.08
CA TYR A 73 16.92 -4.33 3.55
C TYR A 73 17.36 -4.38 2.08
N GLN A 74 16.82 -3.51 1.22
CA GLN A 74 17.22 -3.42 -0.19
C GLN A 74 18.72 -3.13 -0.38
N GLN A 75 19.33 -2.34 0.50
CA GLN A 75 20.78 -2.13 0.47
C GLN A 75 21.55 -3.39 0.91
N LEU A 76 21.09 -4.06 1.96
CA LEU A 76 21.67 -5.33 2.41
C LEU A 76 21.59 -6.42 1.35
N THR A 77 20.47 -6.55 0.63
CA THR A 77 20.34 -7.52 -0.46
C THR A 77 21.34 -7.29 -1.59
N LYS A 78 21.70 -6.03 -1.88
CA LYS A 78 22.71 -5.71 -2.91
C LYS A 78 24.14 -6.03 -2.45
N ILE A 79 24.41 -5.89 -1.15
CA ILE A 79 25.76 -5.97 -0.58
C ILE A 79 26.10 -7.39 -0.13
N ALA A 80 25.14 -8.05 0.53
CA ALA A 80 25.29 -9.32 1.21
C ALA A 80 23.95 -10.10 1.23
N PRO A 81 23.46 -10.58 0.07
CA PRO A 81 22.16 -11.25 -0.05
C PRO A 81 22.06 -12.50 0.84
N GLU A 82 23.13 -13.29 0.89
CA GLU A 82 23.20 -14.56 1.66
C GLU A 82 23.50 -14.37 3.16
N HIS A 83 23.68 -13.12 3.62
CA HIS A 83 24.02 -12.87 5.01
C HIS A 83 22.80 -13.02 5.92
N GLN A 84 22.99 -13.66 7.08
CA GLN A 84 21.92 -13.91 8.05
C GLN A 84 21.13 -12.64 8.43
N SER A 85 21.82 -11.52 8.70
CA SER A 85 21.18 -10.23 9.00
C SER A 85 20.24 -9.72 7.89
N THR A 86 20.52 -10.04 6.62
CA THR A 86 19.65 -9.67 5.50
C THR A 86 18.32 -10.41 5.58
N GLN A 87 18.38 -11.72 5.82
CA GLN A 87 17.21 -12.57 6.02
C GLN A 87 16.44 -12.17 7.29
N THR A 88 17.14 -11.96 8.40
CA THR A 88 16.55 -11.54 9.68
C THR A 88 15.84 -10.19 9.54
N LEU A 89 16.42 -9.21 8.85
CA LEU A 89 15.76 -7.91 8.68
C LEU A 89 14.48 -8.01 7.86
N LEU A 90 14.43 -8.86 6.82
CA LEU A 90 13.20 -9.11 6.08
C LEU A 90 12.12 -9.73 6.96
N SER A 91 12.50 -10.71 7.79
CA SER A 91 11.58 -11.34 8.76
C SER A 91 11.01 -10.28 9.72
N GLU A 92 11.87 -9.46 10.33
CA GLU A 92 11.42 -8.42 11.26
C GLU A 92 10.46 -7.40 10.61
N ILE A 93 10.72 -7.02 9.35
CA ILE A 93 9.84 -6.13 8.59
C ILE A 93 8.47 -6.79 8.35
N THR A 94 8.49 -8.04 7.91
CA THR A 94 7.29 -8.82 7.59
C THR A 94 6.43 -9.03 8.83
N ASP A 95 7.03 -9.43 9.96
CA ASP A 95 6.35 -9.59 11.23
C ASP A 95 5.75 -8.28 11.73
N ALA A 96 6.50 -7.18 11.64
CA ALA A 96 6.02 -5.86 12.04
C ALA A 96 4.82 -5.39 11.18
N LEU A 97 4.81 -5.72 9.88
CA LEU A 97 3.70 -5.43 8.98
C LEU A 97 2.47 -6.29 9.30
N ASN A 98 2.65 -7.60 9.49
CA ASN A 98 1.58 -8.53 9.87
C ASN A 98 0.90 -8.06 11.17
N GLN A 99 1.70 -7.81 12.22
CA GLN A 99 1.17 -7.32 13.49
C GLN A 99 0.48 -5.96 13.36
N ARG A 100 1.00 -5.06 12.52
CA ARG A 100 0.35 -3.77 12.24
C ARG A 100 -1.00 -4.00 11.58
N GLY A 101 -1.05 -4.83 10.55
CA GLY A 101 -2.26 -5.14 9.80
C GLY A 101 -3.34 -5.72 10.71
N GLU A 102 -3.00 -6.73 11.51
CA GLU A 102 -3.90 -7.33 12.49
C GLU A 102 -4.45 -6.32 13.48
N ARG A 103 -3.60 -5.43 14.02
CA ARG A 103 -4.05 -4.35 14.92
C ARG A 103 -5.04 -3.40 14.24
N GLN A 104 -4.85 -3.10 12.95
CA GLN A 104 -5.77 -2.23 12.21
C GLN A 104 -7.11 -2.93 11.95
N LEU A 105 -7.09 -4.21 11.57
CA LEU A 105 -8.29 -5.02 11.39
C LEU A 105 -9.08 -5.16 12.69
N ARG A 106 -8.41 -5.47 13.82
CA ARG A 106 -9.04 -5.54 15.15
C ARG A 106 -9.69 -4.23 15.57
N ARG A 107 -9.11 -3.10 15.18
CA ARG A 107 -9.64 -1.75 15.45
C ARG A 107 -10.66 -1.27 14.41
N ASN A 108 -11.03 -2.11 13.46
CA ASN A 108 -11.89 -1.78 12.32
C ASN A 108 -11.44 -0.52 11.54
N ARG A 109 -10.13 -0.26 11.49
CA ARG A 109 -9.55 0.88 10.77
C ARG A 109 -9.20 0.45 9.35
N LEU A 110 -10.20 0.37 8.47
CA LEU A 110 -10.00 -0.22 7.14
C LEU A 110 -9.44 0.78 6.12
N THR A 111 -10.08 1.96 5.95
CA THR A 111 -9.84 2.83 4.78
C THR A 111 -9.66 4.33 5.08
N SER A 112 -9.40 4.71 6.35
CA SER A 112 -9.31 6.12 6.77
C SER A 112 -8.22 6.94 6.05
N SER A 113 -8.44 8.24 5.83
CA SER A 113 -7.53 9.10 5.07
C SER A 113 -6.15 9.34 5.71
N LYS A 114 -5.97 9.07 7.00
CA LYS A 114 -4.71 9.34 7.74
C LYS A 114 -3.64 8.26 7.58
N GLY A 115 -3.76 7.35 6.61
CA GLY A 115 -2.74 6.34 6.22
C GLY A 115 -2.44 5.24 7.27
N LYS A 116 -2.93 5.36 8.50
CA LYS A 116 -2.78 4.34 9.55
C LYS A 116 -4.00 3.43 9.57
N ASN A 117 -4.19 2.67 8.49
CA ASN A 117 -5.32 1.77 8.29
C ASN A 117 -4.86 0.43 7.68
N ALA A 118 -5.77 -0.55 7.63
CA ALA A 118 -5.48 -1.89 7.12
C ALA A 118 -5.14 -1.88 5.63
N TYR A 119 -5.85 -1.08 4.83
CA TYR A 119 -5.59 -0.94 3.39
C TYR A 119 -4.17 -0.42 3.07
N ALA A 120 -3.72 0.62 3.78
CA ALA A 120 -2.37 1.17 3.63
C ALA A 120 -1.30 0.17 4.11
N THR A 121 -1.60 -0.61 5.15
CA THR A 121 -0.70 -1.67 5.60
C THR A 121 -0.57 -2.77 4.54
N TYR A 122 -1.68 -3.14 3.88
CA TYR A 122 -1.65 -4.08 2.75
C TYR A 122 -0.77 -3.58 1.59
N GLN A 123 -0.84 -2.30 1.25
CA GLN A 123 0.04 -1.71 0.23
C GLN A 123 1.53 -1.81 0.61
N GLU A 124 1.86 -1.62 1.89
CA GLU A 124 3.21 -1.85 2.40
C GLU A 124 3.59 -3.34 2.32
N MET A 125 2.67 -4.27 2.61
CA MET A 125 2.91 -5.72 2.50
C MET A 125 3.18 -6.16 1.06
N LEU A 126 2.43 -5.64 0.10
CA LEU A 126 2.68 -5.86 -1.34
C LEU A 126 4.08 -5.41 -1.75
N THR A 127 4.57 -4.32 -1.17
CA THR A 127 5.92 -3.80 -1.45
C THR A 127 7.02 -4.75 -0.93
N VAL A 128 6.77 -5.45 0.18
CA VAL A 128 7.76 -6.32 0.82
C VAL A 128 7.71 -7.75 0.28
N GLY A 129 6.52 -8.29 0.04
CA GLY A 129 6.31 -9.65 -0.44
C GLY A 129 4.87 -9.87 -0.89
N ALA A 130 4.57 -9.50 -2.14
CA ALA A 130 3.25 -9.62 -2.74
C ALA A 130 2.73 -11.08 -2.77
N ASP A 131 3.61 -12.02 -3.12
CA ASP A 131 3.25 -13.44 -3.29
C ASP A 131 3.33 -14.25 -1.99
N SER A 132 3.64 -13.61 -0.86
CA SER A 132 3.70 -14.31 0.41
C SER A 132 2.31 -14.77 0.87
N GLN A 133 2.26 -15.97 1.45
CA GLN A 133 1.01 -16.52 1.98
C GLN A 133 0.36 -15.62 3.04
N SER A 134 1.16 -14.90 3.84
CA SER A 134 0.63 -13.93 4.81
C SER A 134 -0.02 -12.72 4.14
N THR A 135 0.56 -12.21 3.05
CA THR A 135 -0.04 -11.12 2.26
C THR A 135 -1.35 -11.55 1.61
N GLN A 136 -1.41 -12.76 1.05
CA GLN A 136 -2.63 -13.32 0.46
C GLN A 136 -3.75 -13.49 1.51
N ARG A 137 -3.46 -14.11 2.66
CA ARG A 137 -4.44 -14.25 3.76
C ARG A 137 -4.91 -12.90 4.30
N PHE A 138 -4.02 -11.91 4.35
CA PHE A 138 -4.37 -10.56 4.77
C PHE A 138 -5.31 -9.89 3.76
N LEU A 139 -5.06 -10.04 2.46
CA LEU A 139 -5.92 -9.55 1.39
C LEU A 139 -7.34 -10.12 1.53
N GLU A 140 -7.48 -11.43 1.64
CA GLU A 140 -8.78 -12.11 1.78
C GLU A 140 -9.58 -11.54 2.96
N THR A 141 -8.92 -11.40 4.12
CA THR A 141 -9.54 -10.85 5.33
C THR A 141 -9.91 -9.38 5.14
N LEU A 142 -9.04 -8.59 4.52
CA LEU A 142 -9.27 -7.17 4.26
C LEU A 142 -10.46 -6.98 3.31
N VAL A 143 -10.52 -7.70 2.19
CA VAL A 143 -11.61 -7.64 1.22
C VAL A 143 -12.95 -7.97 1.88
N LYS A 144 -13.02 -9.07 2.66
CA LYS A 144 -14.22 -9.43 3.41
C LYS A 144 -14.69 -8.31 4.35
N ARG A 145 -13.75 -7.66 5.06
CA ARG A 145 -14.07 -6.54 5.97
C ARG A 145 -14.52 -5.29 5.21
N LEU A 146 -13.91 -4.99 4.07
CA LEU A 146 -14.29 -3.87 3.22
C LEU A 146 -15.68 -4.06 2.61
N LEU A 147 -16.01 -5.28 2.17
CA LEU A 147 -17.32 -5.61 1.63
C LEU A 147 -18.41 -5.36 2.68
N ALA A 148 -18.23 -5.88 3.89
CA ALA A 148 -19.14 -5.61 5.01
C ALA A 148 -19.26 -4.10 5.33
N GLN A 149 -18.15 -3.35 5.29
CA GLN A 149 -18.20 -1.89 5.47
C GLN A 149 -18.99 -1.20 4.36
N ALA A 150 -18.79 -1.61 3.10
CA ALA A 150 -19.49 -1.04 1.95
C ALA A 150 -20.99 -1.32 2.02
N GLU A 151 -21.39 -2.52 2.42
CA GLU A 151 -22.80 -2.88 2.65
C GLU A 151 -23.45 -2.03 3.74
N GLN A 152 -22.78 -1.83 4.88
CA GLN A 152 -23.27 -0.92 5.92
C GLN A 152 -23.41 0.53 5.43
N GLN A 153 -22.50 0.99 4.57
CA GLN A 153 -22.60 2.30 3.94
C GLN A 153 -23.79 2.37 2.97
N MET A 154 -24.07 1.29 2.24
CA MET A 154 -25.25 1.17 1.38
C MET A 154 -26.56 1.25 2.17
N GLU A 155 -26.67 0.51 3.27
CA GLU A 155 -27.85 0.53 4.18
C GLU A 155 -28.10 1.93 4.74
N LYS A 156 -27.02 2.64 5.11
CA LYS A 156 -27.07 4.02 5.59
C LYS A 156 -27.22 5.06 4.48
N ARG A 157 -27.43 4.64 3.23
CA ARG A 157 -27.56 5.50 2.03
C ARG A 157 -26.36 6.41 1.77
N LYS A 158 -25.18 6.04 2.30
CA LYS A 158 -23.90 6.71 2.05
C LYS A 158 -23.31 6.22 0.73
N TYR A 159 -24.00 6.49 -0.38
CA TYR A 159 -23.61 5.92 -1.68
C TYR A 159 -22.33 6.53 -2.23
N THR A 160 -22.28 7.87 -2.35
CA THR A 160 -21.12 8.65 -2.84
C THR A 160 -20.69 9.75 -1.87
N THR A 161 -21.42 9.92 -0.77
CA THR A 161 -21.18 10.94 0.25
C THR A 161 -21.41 10.36 1.64
N PRO A 162 -20.70 10.84 2.67
CA PRO A 162 -19.63 11.84 2.64
C PRO A 162 -18.32 11.31 2.02
N LYS A 163 -17.44 12.23 1.61
CA LYS A 163 -16.09 11.89 1.12
C LYS A 163 -15.31 11.12 2.19
N ASN A 164 -14.56 10.08 1.80
CA ASN A 164 -13.83 9.18 2.70
C ASN A 164 -14.69 8.24 3.57
N ASP A 165 -16.02 8.29 3.45
CA ASP A 165 -16.92 7.39 4.18
C ASP A 165 -18.21 7.15 3.36
N ASN A 166 -18.04 6.53 2.19
CA ASN A 166 -19.14 6.12 1.33
C ASN A 166 -18.85 4.77 0.64
N ALA A 167 -19.92 4.10 0.22
CA ALA A 167 -19.90 2.76 -0.36
C ALA A 167 -19.13 2.72 -1.68
N ALA A 168 -19.31 3.73 -2.56
CA ALA A 168 -18.61 3.79 -3.84
C ALA A 168 -17.09 3.79 -3.65
N GLU A 169 -16.56 4.64 -2.77
CA GLU A 169 -15.12 4.67 -2.46
C GLU A 169 -14.61 3.36 -1.85
N THR A 170 -15.41 2.69 -1.01
CA THR A 170 -15.03 1.41 -0.42
C THR A 170 -15.01 0.29 -1.47
N TYR A 171 -16.02 0.18 -2.33
CA TYR A 171 -16.04 -0.78 -3.44
C TYR A 171 -14.90 -0.52 -4.44
N GLN A 172 -14.64 0.74 -4.80
CA GLN A 172 -13.50 1.08 -5.66
C GLN A 172 -12.15 0.71 -5.02
N LYS A 173 -12.00 0.80 -3.69
CA LYS A 173 -10.79 0.32 -3.00
C LYS A 173 -10.65 -1.19 -3.10
N ILE A 174 -11.74 -1.95 -3.00
CA ILE A 174 -11.73 -3.41 -3.21
C ILE A 174 -11.29 -3.73 -4.64
N LEU A 175 -11.89 -3.09 -5.65
CA LEU A 175 -11.56 -3.34 -7.06
C LEU A 175 -10.12 -2.99 -7.41
N LYS A 176 -9.48 -2.06 -6.69
CA LYS A 176 -8.04 -1.77 -6.84
C LYS A 176 -7.12 -2.88 -6.33
N ILE A 177 -7.60 -3.76 -5.46
CA ILE A 177 -6.81 -4.85 -4.85
C ILE A 177 -7.32 -6.25 -5.23
N SER A 178 -8.51 -6.34 -5.81
CA SER A 178 -9.16 -7.54 -6.34
C SER A 178 -10.11 -7.09 -7.45
N GLU A 179 -9.56 -6.94 -8.65
CA GLU A 179 -10.23 -6.36 -9.82
C GLU A 179 -11.47 -7.16 -10.26
N ASP A 180 -11.39 -8.48 -10.12
CA ASP A 180 -12.40 -9.47 -10.44
C ASP A 180 -13.43 -9.70 -9.33
N ASN A 181 -13.42 -8.88 -8.26
CA ASN A 181 -14.34 -9.05 -7.14
C ASN A 181 -15.79 -8.78 -7.55
N ALA A 182 -16.53 -9.84 -7.85
CA ALA A 182 -17.90 -9.79 -8.33
C ALA A 182 -18.85 -9.04 -7.36
N GLU A 183 -18.66 -9.17 -6.05
CA GLU A 183 -19.48 -8.47 -5.05
C GLU A 183 -19.28 -6.95 -5.10
N ALA A 184 -18.03 -6.49 -5.24
CA ALA A 184 -17.73 -5.07 -5.37
C ALA A 184 -18.22 -4.48 -6.69
N GLN A 185 -18.05 -5.20 -7.81
CA GLN A 185 -18.61 -4.82 -9.11
C GLN A 185 -20.15 -4.71 -9.04
N ASN A 186 -20.82 -5.67 -8.40
CA ASN A 186 -22.26 -5.63 -8.16
C ASN A 186 -22.65 -4.44 -7.25
N GLY A 187 -21.85 -4.13 -6.22
CA GLY A 187 -22.03 -2.96 -5.37
C GLY A 187 -22.03 -1.64 -6.15
N ILE A 188 -21.05 -1.45 -7.03
CA ILE A 188 -20.97 -0.32 -7.96
C ILE A 188 -22.22 -0.23 -8.85
N ASN A 189 -22.64 -1.35 -9.44
CA ASN A 189 -23.85 -1.42 -10.27
C ASN A 189 -25.13 -1.08 -9.48
N LYS A 190 -25.25 -1.53 -8.22
CA LYS A 190 -26.38 -1.17 -7.34
C LYS A 190 -26.44 0.33 -7.08
N ILE A 191 -25.29 0.98 -6.86
CA ILE A 191 -25.20 2.44 -6.67
C ILE A 191 -25.65 3.19 -7.94
N ALA A 192 -25.11 2.80 -9.11
CA ALA A 192 -25.47 3.39 -10.39
C ALA A 192 -26.98 3.25 -10.68
N ASN A 193 -27.54 2.06 -10.47
CA ASN A 193 -28.97 1.81 -10.61
C ASN A 193 -29.83 2.64 -9.67
N ARG A 194 -29.38 2.87 -8.43
CA ARG A 194 -30.10 3.72 -7.47
C ARG A 194 -30.19 5.15 -7.98
N TYR A 195 -29.08 5.71 -8.46
CA TYR A 195 -29.06 7.06 -9.03
C TYR A 195 -29.88 7.16 -10.31
N ARG A 196 -29.84 6.15 -11.18
CA ARG A 196 -30.68 6.08 -12.38
C ARG A 196 -32.17 6.14 -12.03
N LYS A 197 -32.62 5.38 -11.01
CA LYS A 197 -34.01 5.43 -10.55
C LYS A 197 -34.41 6.82 -10.06
N LEU A 198 -33.58 7.43 -9.22
CA LEU A 198 -33.81 8.80 -8.73
C LEU A 198 -33.85 9.84 -9.87
N ALA A 199 -33.00 9.67 -10.88
CA ALA A 199 -32.99 10.51 -12.06
C ALA A 199 -34.29 10.39 -12.86
N LEU A 200 -34.74 9.17 -13.13
CA LEU A 200 -36.01 8.90 -13.84
C LEU A 200 -37.22 9.48 -13.09
N ASP A 201 -37.27 9.30 -11.77
CA ASP A 201 -38.36 9.83 -10.95
C ASP A 201 -38.40 11.37 -11.01
N ASN A 202 -37.24 12.04 -10.99
CA ASN A 202 -37.19 13.50 -11.14
C ASN A 202 -37.52 13.97 -12.57
N LYS A 203 -37.10 13.23 -13.60
CA LYS A 203 -37.45 13.53 -14.99
C LYS A 203 -38.97 13.49 -15.19
N LYS A 204 -39.65 12.46 -14.68
CA LYS A 204 -41.12 12.33 -14.74
C LYS A 204 -41.86 13.48 -14.05
N LEU A 205 -41.24 14.08 -13.04
CA LEU A 205 -41.78 15.24 -12.32
C LEU A 205 -41.39 16.59 -12.94
N GLY A 206 -40.76 16.60 -14.13
CA GLY A 206 -40.28 17.83 -14.79
C GLY A 206 -39.06 18.48 -14.11
N ARG A 207 -38.42 17.80 -13.15
CA ARG A 207 -37.29 18.33 -12.37
C ARG A 207 -35.95 18.01 -13.04
N TYR A 208 -35.79 18.46 -14.28
CA TYR A 208 -34.64 18.11 -15.14
C TYR A 208 -33.28 18.38 -14.50
N ALA A 209 -33.07 19.55 -13.88
CA ALA A 209 -31.82 19.87 -13.19
C ALA A 209 -31.48 18.89 -12.04
N THR A 210 -32.48 18.43 -11.29
CA THR A 210 -32.25 17.42 -10.25
C THR A 210 -32.03 16.05 -10.85
N SER A 211 -32.73 15.72 -11.93
CA SER A 211 -32.49 14.49 -12.70
C SER A 211 -31.03 14.41 -13.15
N LEU A 212 -30.53 15.47 -13.81
CA LEU A 212 -29.16 15.56 -14.29
C LEU A 212 -28.13 15.37 -13.16
N ARG A 213 -28.33 16.02 -12.01
CA ARG A 213 -27.45 15.84 -10.84
C ARG A 213 -27.45 14.41 -10.31
N MET A 214 -28.58 13.69 -10.38
CA MET A 214 -28.60 12.27 -10.00
C MET A 214 -27.84 11.42 -11.02
N ILE A 215 -27.99 11.70 -12.33
CA ILE A 215 -27.25 11.03 -13.40
C ILE A 215 -25.74 11.19 -13.20
N GLU A 216 -25.29 12.42 -12.97
CA GLU A 216 -23.87 12.74 -12.74
C GLU A 216 -23.29 11.98 -11.54
N ARG A 217 -24.06 11.85 -10.44
CA ARG A 217 -23.63 11.05 -9.29
C ARG A 217 -23.53 9.56 -9.60
N GLY A 218 -24.41 9.03 -10.45
CA GLY A 218 -24.32 7.65 -10.94
C GLY A 218 -23.08 7.44 -11.81
N LEU A 219 -22.85 8.34 -12.76
CA LEU A 219 -21.71 8.32 -13.68
C LEU A 219 -20.38 8.56 -12.97
N GLN A 220 -20.35 9.29 -11.85
CA GLN A 220 -19.16 9.41 -11.02
C GLN A 220 -18.67 8.03 -10.50
N VAL A 221 -19.59 7.08 -10.33
CA VAL A 221 -19.30 5.75 -9.78
C VAL A 221 -19.13 4.72 -10.90
N ALA A 222 -19.94 4.83 -11.96
CA ALA A 222 -19.88 3.99 -13.15
C ALA A 222 -19.89 4.87 -14.42
N PRO A 223 -18.72 5.40 -14.83
CA PRO A 223 -18.62 6.35 -15.95
C PRO A 223 -19.16 5.81 -17.27
N ASP A 224 -19.01 4.51 -17.47
CA ASP A 224 -19.39 3.82 -18.70
C ASP A 224 -20.78 3.17 -18.63
N ASP A 225 -21.61 3.46 -17.62
CA ASP A 225 -22.97 2.90 -17.55
C ASP A 225 -23.81 3.42 -18.73
N PRO A 226 -24.18 2.55 -19.70
CA PRO A 226 -24.82 2.99 -20.94
C PRO A 226 -26.22 3.57 -20.67
N ARG A 227 -26.91 3.10 -19.62
CA ARG A 227 -28.27 3.53 -19.28
C ARG A 227 -28.27 4.94 -18.68
N LEU A 228 -27.25 5.27 -17.89
CA LEU A 228 -27.09 6.61 -17.34
C LEU A 228 -26.64 7.59 -18.44
N ASN A 229 -25.73 7.18 -19.31
CA ASN A 229 -25.29 7.99 -20.44
C ASN A 229 -26.44 8.29 -21.41
N GLN A 230 -27.27 7.29 -21.73
CA GLN A 230 -28.48 7.50 -22.52
C GLN A 230 -29.46 8.46 -21.83
N LEU A 231 -29.78 8.21 -20.55
CA LEU A 231 -30.70 9.08 -19.80
C LEU A 231 -30.20 10.53 -19.71
N LYS A 232 -28.88 10.74 -19.72
CA LYS A 232 -28.28 12.09 -19.76
C LYS A 232 -28.66 12.83 -21.04
N GLN A 233 -28.60 12.17 -22.20
CA GLN A 233 -28.97 12.79 -23.48
C GLN A 233 -30.45 13.19 -23.49
N GLU A 234 -31.34 12.29 -23.08
CA GLU A 234 -32.79 12.53 -23.05
C GLU A 234 -33.24 13.62 -22.04
N VAL A 235 -32.36 14.11 -21.17
CA VAL A 235 -32.64 15.17 -20.19
C VAL A 235 -32.08 16.52 -20.65
N ILE A 236 -31.13 16.51 -21.58
CA ILE A 236 -30.48 17.71 -22.13
C ILE A 236 -31.19 18.17 -23.42
N GLU A 237 -31.77 17.23 -24.18
CA GLU A 237 -32.71 17.49 -25.29
C GLU A 237 -34.01 18.13 -24.79
#